data_AF-A0AAV3XI51-F1
#
_entry.id   AF-A0AAV3XI51-F1
#
_cell.length_a   1.000
_cell.length_b   1.000
_cell.length_c   1.000
_cell.angle_alpha   90.00
_cell.angle_beta   90.00
_cell.angle_gamma   90.00
#
_symmetry.space_group_name_H-M   'P 1'
#
loop_
_entity.id
_entity.type
_entity.pdbx_description
1 polymer ?
#
loop_
_entity_poly.entity_id
_entity_poly.type
_entity_poly.pdbx_seq_one_letter_code
_entity_poly.pdbx_strand_id
1 'polypeptide(L)'
;MHIVAGIKLPKSADASDLYIQCNEAASINYQSDDKQVLLRQGDTLSTNSYFNSFYENFYTKYTTLNYIYYLLQLEGDFQVTVRREVNRITKKEIVCQANFENCQFSEPVKIGPINLLQNESAGRIYFEITCLSEQGTFKESGIATDENPTREVSLGIVICTFKKEDYIKNTATIFQDELLRSKDFKIFVVDNGRTLNEADFTKPKLKLVPNINAGGSGGFTRGLIEALEENVYSHFLLMDDDIELESGCIYRLFSLYEYAKVDFAVAGGLLNLQKKHMLYEAGALYNAYAKNRGFGSGSLTPVNKNLDLRDVNSLNRLLREENIDYGGFWFFSFSKELVEQIKLPLPFFIKIDDVEFGLRIKDLGKNIVAFPSLAVWHLPASAKNINWENYYYVRNDLAAYAIHYSLKYMDAFKHITKIVIESLSKFDYARAPVYIEAFEDYTKGPDFIKKLNLETFHSYIIKLSKSYDNQKQIDKLAGVKLLTRWFNVAAKSSIEWSSVSKEWKSAAKEMTSTRFWQQYLRLKN
;
A
#
# COMPACT_ATOMS: atom_id res chain seq x y z
N MET A 1 -0.07 19.11 24.41
CA MET A 1 0.89 18.13 23.87
C MET A 1 0.16 16.94 23.26
N HIS A 2 0.33 16.77 21.96
CA HIS A 2 -0.22 15.68 21.14
C HIS A 2 0.92 15.07 20.32
N ILE A 3 1.07 13.75 20.34
CA ILE A 3 2.08 13.04 19.54
C ILE A 3 1.56 12.93 18.09
N VAL A 4 2.34 13.38 17.11
CA VAL A 4 2.04 13.34 15.67
C VAL A 4 2.68 12.11 15.00
N ALA A 5 3.83 11.66 15.51
CA ALA A 5 4.48 10.44 15.04
C ALA A 5 5.43 9.90 16.10
N GLY A 6 5.60 8.57 16.15
CA GLY A 6 6.67 7.94 16.90
C GLY A 6 7.99 7.97 16.14
N ILE A 7 9.10 8.09 16.87
CA ILE A 7 10.45 7.82 16.43
C ILE A 7 10.81 6.43 16.95
N LYS A 8 10.91 5.47 16.03
CA LYS A 8 11.02 4.05 16.35
C LYS A 8 12.46 3.56 16.22
N LEU A 9 12.82 2.58 17.04
CA LEU A 9 14.07 1.84 16.87
C LEU A 9 13.82 0.60 16.01
N PRO A 10 14.83 0.18 15.22
CA PRO A 10 14.66 -0.95 14.32
C PRO A 10 14.35 -2.24 15.07
N LYS A 11 13.37 -3.00 14.56
CA LYS A 11 13.02 -4.32 15.12
C LYS A 11 14.10 -5.37 14.83
N SER A 12 14.88 -5.18 13.78
CA SER A 12 15.92 -6.11 13.33
C SER A 12 17.06 -5.38 12.63
N ALA A 13 18.26 -5.96 12.65
CA ALA A 13 19.47 -5.34 12.11
C ALA A 13 19.41 -5.10 10.59
N ASP A 14 18.73 -5.97 9.84
CA ASP A 14 18.57 -5.87 8.38
C ASP A 14 17.66 -4.71 7.93
N ALA A 15 16.91 -4.11 8.85
CA ALA A 15 16.10 -2.91 8.63
C ALA A 15 16.67 -1.65 9.30
N SER A 16 17.81 -1.75 10.01
CA SER A 16 18.34 -0.66 10.86
C SER A 16 18.44 0.69 10.15
N ASP A 17 19.00 0.68 8.94
CA ASP A 17 19.26 1.89 8.14
C ASP A 17 17.99 2.66 7.77
N LEU A 18 16.81 2.05 7.88
CA LEU A 18 15.53 2.70 7.61
C LEU A 18 14.98 3.50 8.80
N TYR A 19 15.60 3.33 9.98
CA TYR A 19 15.21 3.99 11.21
C TYR A 19 16.28 4.96 11.68
N ILE A 20 17.54 4.52 11.76
CA ILE A 20 18.64 5.32 12.32
C ILE A 20 19.96 4.99 11.62
N GLN A 21 20.89 5.93 11.68
CA GLN A 21 22.27 5.78 11.28
C GLN A 21 23.16 6.14 12.46
N CYS A 22 24.08 5.26 12.82
CA CYS A 22 25.03 5.50 13.90
C CYS A 22 26.46 5.42 13.38
N ASN A 23 27.39 6.09 14.06
CA ASN A 23 28.82 5.85 13.84
C ASN A 23 29.29 4.54 14.51
N GLU A 24 30.51 4.10 14.17
CA GLU A 24 31.00 2.72 14.32
C GLU A 24 30.97 2.10 15.74
N ALA A 25 30.70 2.85 16.80
CA ALA A 25 30.72 2.35 18.18
C ALA A 25 29.34 2.26 18.86
N ALA A 26 28.26 2.79 18.25
CA ALA A 26 26.93 2.67 18.84
C ALA A 26 26.41 1.23 18.74
N SER A 27 25.77 0.74 19.80
CA SER A 27 25.24 -0.63 19.85
C SER A 27 23.77 -0.67 20.20
N ILE A 28 23.05 -1.59 19.56
CA ILE A 28 21.62 -1.84 19.78
C ILE A 28 21.45 -3.31 20.13
N ASN A 29 20.83 -3.58 21.27
CA ASN A 29 20.43 -4.94 21.61
C ASN A 29 19.05 -5.25 21.02
N TYR A 30 19.02 -5.90 19.85
CA TYR A 30 17.79 -6.30 19.17
C TYR A 30 16.96 -7.35 19.91
N GLN A 31 17.55 -8.05 20.89
CA GLN A 31 16.85 -9.07 21.68
C GLN A 31 16.14 -8.49 22.91
N SER A 32 16.34 -7.20 23.22
CA SER A 32 15.65 -6.52 24.32
C SER A 32 14.23 -6.11 23.91
N ASP A 33 13.27 -6.33 24.79
CA ASP A 33 11.90 -5.78 24.65
C ASP A 33 11.90 -4.25 24.79
N ASP A 34 12.76 -3.72 25.67
CA ASP A 34 13.04 -2.30 25.81
C ASP A 34 14.28 -1.96 24.98
N LYS A 35 14.09 -1.74 23.68
CA LYS A 35 15.19 -1.44 22.76
C LYS A 35 15.77 -0.07 23.09
N GLN A 36 17.09 -0.01 23.15
CA GLN A 36 17.85 1.20 23.43
C GLN A 36 19.12 1.21 22.56
N VAL A 37 19.62 2.41 22.27
CA VAL A 37 20.91 2.62 21.61
C VAL A 37 21.90 3.13 22.65
N LEU A 38 22.97 2.38 22.88
CA LEU A 38 24.08 2.77 23.75
C LEU A 38 25.11 3.56 22.95
N LEU A 39 25.52 4.70 23.50
CA LEU A 39 26.41 5.67 22.89
C LEU A 39 27.56 6.00 23.86
N ARG A 40 28.80 6.04 23.38
CA ARG A 40 29.96 6.54 24.12
C ARG A 40 30.18 8.01 23.82
N GLN A 41 31.04 8.66 24.61
CA GLN A 41 31.43 10.04 24.33
C GLN A 41 31.89 10.23 22.89
N GLY A 42 31.29 11.20 22.19
CA GLY A 42 31.54 11.50 20.78
C GLY A 42 30.75 10.65 19.78
N ASP A 43 30.04 9.61 20.24
CA ASP A 43 29.16 8.83 19.36
C ASP A 43 27.98 9.65 18.88
N THR A 44 27.56 9.38 17.66
CA THR A 44 26.50 10.10 16.98
C THR A 44 25.41 9.15 16.49
N LEU A 45 24.17 9.61 16.59
CA LEU A 45 23.01 8.96 16.00
C LEU A 45 22.23 9.98 15.18
N SER A 46 21.91 9.62 13.94
CA SER A 46 21.06 10.39 13.05
C SER A 46 19.75 9.67 12.79
N THR A 47 18.65 10.40 12.82
CA THR A 47 17.33 9.95 12.35
C THR A 47 17.06 10.33 10.90
N ASN A 48 18.09 10.70 10.12
CA ASN A 48 17.97 10.98 8.69
C ASN A 48 17.72 9.69 7.87
N SER A 49 16.53 9.14 8.04
CA SER A 49 16.13 7.82 7.55
C SER A 49 14.70 7.87 7.02
N TYR A 50 14.25 6.78 6.40
CA TYR A 50 12.92 6.72 5.80
C TYR A 50 11.77 6.87 6.82
N PHE A 51 11.81 6.13 7.94
CA PHE A 51 10.68 6.09 8.89
C PHE A 51 10.69 7.19 9.94
N ASN A 52 11.87 7.65 10.36
CA ASN A 52 12.01 8.60 11.48
C ASN A 52 12.15 10.07 11.02
N SER A 53 12.26 10.31 9.71
CA SER A 53 12.22 11.66 9.17
C SER A 53 10.79 12.20 9.05
N PHE A 54 10.65 13.52 9.19
CA PHE A 54 9.42 14.26 8.95
C PHE A 54 9.46 14.93 7.57
N TYR A 55 8.57 14.52 6.66
CA TYR A 55 8.49 15.03 5.29
C TYR A 55 7.59 16.27 5.23
N GLU A 56 8.18 17.43 5.56
CA GLU A 56 7.49 18.69 5.83
C GLU A 56 6.48 19.09 4.75
N ASN A 57 6.85 18.97 3.47
CA ASN A 57 5.98 19.31 2.33
C ASN A 57 4.62 18.60 2.35
N PHE A 58 4.59 17.35 2.80
CA PHE A 58 3.37 16.56 2.83
C PHE A 58 2.48 17.01 3.98
N TYR A 59 3.06 17.21 5.17
CA TYR A 59 2.29 17.68 6.33
C TYR A 59 1.76 19.09 6.10
N THR A 60 2.55 20.02 5.56
CA THR A 60 2.09 21.40 5.36
C THR A 60 1.04 21.50 4.26
N LYS A 61 1.12 20.64 3.23
CA LYS A 61 0.10 20.58 2.17
C LYS A 61 -1.23 20.00 2.68
N TYR A 62 -1.19 18.91 3.43
CA TYR A 62 -2.39 18.13 3.77
C TYR A 62 -2.95 18.38 5.17
N THR A 63 -2.17 18.95 6.08
CA THR A 63 -2.56 19.13 7.49
C THR A 63 -2.53 20.59 7.92
N THR A 64 -3.21 20.91 9.02
CA THR A 64 -3.25 22.25 9.64
C THR A 64 -2.05 22.56 10.52
N LEU A 65 -1.11 21.61 10.69
CA LEU A 65 0.06 21.78 11.54
C LEU A 65 0.94 22.94 11.07
N ASN A 66 1.32 23.80 12.02
CA ASN A 66 2.21 24.94 11.80
C ASN A 66 3.58 24.73 12.43
N TYR A 67 3.67 23.96 13.50
CA TYR A 67 4.94 23.59 14.11
C TYR A 67 4.91 22.21 14.77
N ILE A 68 6.11 21.66 14.95
CA ILE A 68 6.36 20.44 15.72
C ILE A 68 7.52 20.67 16.69
N TYR A 69 7.73 19.73 17.61
CA TYR A 69 8.95 19.59 18.39
C TYR A 69 9.23 18.10 18.61
N TYR A 70 10.48 17.75 18.89
CA TYR A 70 10.81 16.39 19.31
C TYR A 70 10.78 16.27 20.84
N LEU A 71 10.30 15.13 21.32
CA LEU A 71 10.36 14.68 22.70
C LEU A 71 11.28 13.46 22.74
N LEU A 72 12.49 13.65 23.23
CA LEU A 72 13.57 12.67 23.17
C LEU A 72 13.75 11.96 24.50
N GLN A 73 13.80 10.63 24.44
CA GLN A 73 14.12 9.79 25.59
C GLN A 73 15.64 9.58 25.65
N LEU A 74 16.30 10.34 26.53
CA LEU A 74 17.75 10.39 26.66
C LEU A 74 18.18 10.16 28.10
N GLU A 75 19.31 9.46 28.28
CA GLU A 75 20.00 9.33 29.56
C GLU A 75 21.48 9.66 29.39
N GLY A 76 21.99 10.64 30.14
CA GLY A 76 23.35 11.19 29.99
C GLY A 76 23.38 12.62 29.42
N ASP A 77 24.53 13.06 28.94
CA ASP A 77 24.72 14.41 28.40
C ASP A 77 24.75 14.37 26.86
N PHE A 78 24.00 15.25 26.20
CA PHE A 78 23.86 15.23 24.75
C PHE A 78 23.86 16.63 24.14
N GLN A 79 24.47 16.75 22.97
CA GLN A 79 24.11 17.80 22.02
C GLN A 79 23.05 17.24 21.06
N VAL A 80 21.96 17.97 20.88
CA VAL A 80 20.89 17.62 19.94
C VAL A 80 20.81 18.70 18.87
N THR A 81 20.87 18.29 17.60
CA THR A 81 20.82 19.19 16.45
C THR A 81 19.69 18.75 15.51
N VAL A 82 18.69 19.61 15.34
CA VAL A 82 17.61 19.41 14.36
C VAL A 82 18.02 20.02 13.03
N ARG A 83 17.89 19.24 11.95
CA ARG A 83 18.24 19.66 10.60
C ARG A 83 17.05 19.63 9.66
N ARG A 84 17.09 20.49 8.65
CA ARG A 84 16.21 20.48 7.48
C ARG A 84 17.05 20.27 6.22
N GLU A 85 16.66 19.29 5.42
CA GLU A 85 17.36 18.93 4.17
C GLU A 85 16.41 19.07 2.97
N VAL A 86 16.84 19.78 1.92
CA VAL A 86 15.99 20.14 0.77
C VAL A 86 16.57 19.52 -0.51
N ASN A 87 15.70 19.01 -1.39
CA ASN A 87 16.05 18.25 -2.60
C ASN A 87 17.05 18.96 -3.56
N ARG A 88 17.07 20.30 -3.57
CA ARG A 88 17.87 21.08 -4.55
C ARG A 88 19.25 21.51 -4.06
N ILE A 89 19.54 21.37 -2.77
CA ILE A 89 20.79 21.83 -2.18
C ILE A 89 21.24 20.75 -1.21
N THR A 90 22.45 20.20 -1.36
CA THR A 90 23.10 19.36 -0.32
C THR A 90 23.35 20.13 0.99
N LYS A 91 22.81 21.35 1.11
CA LYS A 91 22.84 22.19 2.30
C LYS A 91 21.85 21.63 3.31
N LYS A 92 22.43 21.09 4.37
CA LYS A 92 21.74 20.77 5.62
C LYS A 92 21.65 22.05 6.44
N GLU A 93 20.44 22.60 6.59
CA GLU A 93 20.20 23.74 7.47
C GLU A 93 20.07 23.23 8.91
N ILE A 94 20.76 23.87 9.87
CA ILE A 94 20.50 23.66 11.29
C ILE A 94 19.29 24.52 11.66
N VAL A 95 18.19 23.86 12.03
CA VAL A 95 16.94 24.52 12.45
C VAL A 95 17.05 24.98 13.90
N CYS A 96 17.53 24.10 14.77
CA CYS A 96 17.87 24.42 16.16
C CYS A 96 18.90 23.43 16.70
N GLN A 97 19.63 23.86 17.72
CA GLN A 97 20.63 23.06 18.41
C GLN A 97 20.65 23.44 19.89
N ALA A 98 20.77 22.44 20.77
CA ALA A 98 20.90 22.65 22.20
C ALA A 98 21.74 21.54 22.84
N ASN A 99 22.38 21.87 23.96
CA ASN A 99 23.01 20.88 24.83
C ASN A 99 22.08 20.59 26.01
N PHE A 100 22.00 19.34 26.42
CA PHE A 100 21.23 18.87 27.55
C PHE A 100 22.16 18.05 28.45
N GLU A 101 22.13 18.34 29.74
CA GLU A 101 22.98 17.72 30.75
C GLU A 101 22.12 16.93 31.74
N ASN A 102 22.65 15.83 32.25
CA ASN A 102 22.00 14.95 33.22
C ASN A 102 20.60 14.49 32.77
N CYS A 103 20.42 14.16 31.48
CA CYS A 103 19.15 13.67 30.96
C CYS A 103 18.78 12.36 31.66
N GLN A 104 17.48 12.12 31.85
CA GLN A 104 16.92 10.91 32.45
C GLN A 104 15.65 10.51 31.69
N PHE A 105 15.41 9.22 31.47
CA PHE A 105 14.21 8.74 30.78
C PHE A 105 12.88 9.10 31.46
N SER A 106 12.90 9.42 32.76
CA SER A 106 11.71 9.90 33.47
C SER A 106 11.23 11.26 32.98
N GLU A 107 12.09 12.04 32.32
CA GLU A 107 11.78 13.37 31.82
C GLU A 107 12.25 13.53 30.35
N PRO A 108 11.34 13.40 29.37
CA PRO A 108 11.69 13.54 27.97
C PRO A 108 12.22 14.94 27.65
N VAL A 109 13.33 15.00 26.92
CA VAL A 109 13.95 16.25 26.48
C VAL A 109 13.18 16.85 25.30
N LYS A 110 12.77 18.12 25.41
CA LYS A 110 12.08 18.85 24.34
C LYS A 110 13.07 19.67 23.51
N ILE A 111 13.08 19.48 22.19
CA ILE A 111 13.83 20.32 21.23
C ILE A 111 12.90 20.91 20.16
N GLY A 112 12.90 22.24 20.05
CA GLY A 112 11.97 23.02 19.21
C GLY A 112 11.51 24.31 19.90
N PRO A 113 10.46 24.98 19.41
CA PRO A 113 9.60 24.59 18.30
C PRO A 113 10.30 24.66 16.94
N ILE A 114 9.83 23.84 16.00
CA ILE A 114 10.25 23.80 14.60
C ILE A 114 9.08 24.25 13.76
N ASN A 115 9.14 25.49 13.27
CA ASN A 115 8.12 26.05 12.40
C ASN A 115 8.16 25.36 11.03
N LEU A 116 7.01 24.90 10.56
CA LEU A 116 6.86 24.22 9.28
C LEU A 116 6.75 25.22 8.14
N LEU A 117 7.55 25.01 7.10
CA LEU A 117 7.62 25.89 5.93
C LEU A 117 6.60 25.49 4.85
N GLN A 118 5.96 26.48 4.22
CA GLN A 118 4.97 26.29 3.14
C GLN A 118 5.51 26.76 1.78
N ASN A 119 6.83 26.70 1.58
CA ASN A 119 7.51 27.20 0.38
C ASN A 119 8.58 26.21 -0.11
N GLU A 120 9.33 26.54 -1.16
CA GLU A 120 10.35 25.65 -1.75
C GLU A 120 11.50 25.27 -0.82
N SER A 121 11.65 25.95 0.33
CA SER A 121 12.63 25.62 1.36
C SER A 121 12.15 24.53 2.32
N ALA A 122 10.90 24.07 2.21
CA ALA A 122 10.42 22.95 2.99
C ALA A 122 11.09 21.63 2.57
N GLY A 123 11.46 20.84 3.56
CA GLY A 123 12.38 19.73 3.38
C GLY A 123 12.10 18.52 4.27
N ARG A 124 13.11 17.66 4.41
CA ARG A 124 13.12 16.56 5.35
C ARG A 124 13.65 17.07 6.68
N ILE A 125 12.85 16.97 7.74
CA ILE A 125 13.26 17.34 9.09
C ILE A 125 13.63 16.07 9.85
N TYR A 126 14.79 16.08 10.51
CA TYR A 126 15.29 15.00 11.34
C TYR A 126 16.20 15.58 12.42
N PHE A 127 16.53 14.78 13.44
CA PHE A 127 17.51 15.16 14.46
C PHE A 127 18.75 14.27 14.43
N GLU A 128 19.85 14.85 14.89
CA GLU A 128 21.09 14.14 15.24
C GLU A 128 21.38 14.38 16.72
N ILE A 129 21.86 13.35 17.41
CA ILE A 129 22.37 13.45 18.78
C ILE A 129 23.85 13.11 18.80
N THR A 130 24.62 13.81 19.63
CA THR A 130 26.02 13.52 19.95
C THR A 130 26.14 13.34 21.45
N CYS A 131 26.63 12.18 21.89
CA CYS A 131 26.84 11.90 23.32
C CYS A 131 28.05 12.71 23.84
N LEU A 132 27.87 13.43 24.93
CA LEU A 132 28.90 14.29 25.56
C LEU A 132 29.47 13.68 26.83
N SER A 133 28.72 12.83 27.51
CA SER A 133 29.15 12.05 28.68
C SER A 133 29.91 10.78 28.27
N GLU A 134 30.62 10.14 29.21
CA GLU A 134 31.36 8.89 28.94
C GLU A 134 30.45 7.79 28.35
N GLN A 135 29.22 7.72 28.87
CA GLN A 135 28.15 6.85 28.39
C GLN A 135 26.85 7.64 28.32
N GLY A 136 26.04 7.36 27.31
CA GLY A 136 24.68 7.84 27.18
C GLY A 136 23.80 6.84 26.44
N THR A 137 22.49 6.99 26.60
CA THR A 137 21.51 6.06 26.03
C THR A 137 20.34 6.79 25.38
N PHE A 138 19.89 6.30 24.24
CA PHE A 138 18.71 6.79 23.50
C PHE A 138 17.64 5.70 23.36
N LYS A 139 16.37 6.06 23.56
CA LYS A 139 15.20 5.19 23.33
C LYS A 139 14.25 5.77 22.29
N GLU A 140 13.21 5.00 21.96
CA GLU A 140 12.08 5.50 21.17
C GLU A 140 11.60 6.87 21.68
N SER A 141 11.27 7.74 20.75
CA SER A 141 11.00 9.16 20.99
C SER A 141 9.74 9.58 20.23
N GLY A 142 9.34 10.85 20.34
CA GLY A 142 8.12 11.36 19.69
C GLY A 142 8.33 12.64 18.92
N ILE A 143 7.58 12.81 17.83
CA ILE A 143 7.29 14.10 17.23
C ILE A 143 5.97 14.57 17.80
N ALA A 144 5.91 15.78 18.35
CA ALA A 144 4.75 16.31 19.04
C ALA A 144 4.43 17.75 18.62
N THR A 145 3.21 18.18 18.94
CA THR A 145 2.75 19.56 18.82
C THR A 145 1.86 19.91 20.01
N ASP A 146 1.65 21.21 20.28
CA ASP A 146 0.60 21.65 21.20
C ASP A 146 -0.66 22.10 20.46
N GLU A 147 -0.66 22.07 19.12
CA GLU A 147 -1.84 22.32 18.30
C GLU A 147 -2.86 21.20 18.47
N ASN A 148 -4.13 21.55 18.67
CA ASN A 148 -5.20 20.58 18.83
C ASN A 148 -5.56 19.91 17.49
N PRO A 149 -5.88 18.60 17.50
CA PRO A 149 -6.54 17.94 16.38
C PRO A 149 -7.77 18.72 15.90
N THR A 150 -8.02 18.71 14.60
CA THR A 150 -9.17 19.39 13.97
C THR A 150 -10.43 18.54 14.01
N ARG A 151 -10.29 17.22 14.15
CA ARG A 151 -11.36 16.23 14.13
C ARG A 151 -10.94 14.97 14.87
N GLU A 152 -11.92 14.20 15.34
CA GLU A 152 -11.70 12.83 15.80
C GLU A 152 -11.58 11.87 14.62
N VAL A 153 -10.80 10.80 14.81
CA VAL A 153 -10.57 9.77 13.79
C VAL A 153 -10.74 8.40 14.42
N SER A 154 -11.50 7.56 13.73
CA SER A 154 -11.69 6.14 13.99
C SER A 154 -11.45 5.32 12.71
N LEU A 155 -10.73 4.18 12.83
CA LEU A 155 -10.32 3.34 11.70
C LEU A 155 -10.96 1.94 11.69
N GLY A 156 -11.59 1.58 10.59
CA GLY A 156 -11.89 0.19 10.25
C GLY A 156 -10.76 -0.42 9.43
N ILE A 157 -9.94 -1.28 10.03
CA ILE A 157 -8.81 -1.93 9.36
C ILE A 157 -9.27 -3.28 8.82
N VAL A 158 -9.14 -3.51 7.51
CA VAL A 158 -9.58 -4.74 6.83
C VAL A 158 -8.38 -5.51 6.31
N ILE A 159 -8.28 -6.76 6.74
CA ILE A 159 -7.25 -7.71 6.29
C ILE A 159 -7.94 -8.91 5.67
N CYS A 160 -7.63 -9.20 4.40
CA CYS A 160 -8.13 -10.37 3.70
C CYS A 160 -7.11 -11.50 3.76
N THR A 161 -7.55 -12.73 4.10
CA THR A 161 -6.66 -13.90 4.14
C THR A 161 -7.26 -15.14 3.49
N PHE A 162 -6.38 -16.00 2.97
CA PHE A 162 -6.74 -17.32 2.43
C PHE A 162 -5.64 -18.33 2.80
N LYS A 163 -5.87 -19.12 3.86
CA LYS A 163 -4.96 -20.19 4.31
C LYS A 163 -3.53 -19.70 4.63
N LYS A 164 -3.44 -18.56 5.34
CA LYS A 164 -2.18 -17.94 5.81
C LYS A 164 -2.22 -17.66 7.31
N GLU A 165 -2.61 -18.67 8.09
CA GLU A 165 -2.90 -18.56 9.53
C GLU A 165 -1.71 -18.00 10.33
N ASP A 166 -0.48 -18.37 9.96
CA ASP A 166 0.72 -17.89 10.65
C ASP A 166 0.96 -16.38 10.49
N TYR A 167 0.57 -15.80 9.35
CA TYR A 167 0.70 -14.36 9.13
C TYR A 167 -0.33 -13.56 9.94
N ILE A 168 -1.54 -14.10 10.13
CA ILE A 168 -2.58 -13.46 10.93
C ILE A 168 -2.19 -13.37 12.41
N LYS A 169 -1.42 -14.32 12.93
CA LYS A 169 -0.87 -14.22 14.29
C LYS A 169 0.01 -12.97 14.44
N ASN A 170 0.74 -12.57 13.40
CA ASN A 170 1.60 -11.38 13.43
C ASN A 170 0.81 -10.07 13.42
N THR A 171 -0.43 -10.06 12.92
CA THR A 171 -1.33 -8.90 13.03
C THR A 171 -1.57 -8.48 14.49
N ALA A 172 -1.43 -9.41 15.45
CA ALA A 172 -1.56 -9.11 16.87
C ALA A 172 -0.50 -8.12 17.39
N THR A 173 0.62 -7.94 16.67
CA THR A 173 1.67 -6.96 17.03
C THR A 173 1.18 -5.52 17.00
N ILE A 174 0.13 -5.22 16.21
CA ILE A 174 -0.50 -3.89 16.19
C ILE A 174 -1.01 -3.49 17.59
N PHE A 175 -1.53 -4.46 18.35
CA PHE A 175 -2.04 -4.22 19.71
C PHE A 175 -0.93 -4.03 20.76
N GLN A 176 0.32 -4.28 20.41
CA GLN A 176 1.46 -4.08 21.30
C GLN A 176 1.99 -2.64 21.23
N ASP A 177 1.64 -1.88 20.19
CA ASP A 177 2.06 -0.47 20.05
C ASP A 177 1.32 0.42 21.06
N GLU A 178 2.08 1.03 21.97
CA GLU A 178 1.52 1.84 23.05
C GLU A 178 0.79 3.07 22.54
N LEU A 179 1.27 3.66 21.43
CA LEU A 179 0.66 4.85 20.83
C LEU A 179 -0.73 4.54 20.25
N LEU A 180 -0.98 3.29 19.86
CA LEU A 180 -2.28 2.86 19.33
C LEU A 180 -3.30 2.50 20.42
N ARG A 181 -2.88 2.32 21.69
CA ARG A 181 -3.80 1.93 22.78
C ARG A 181 -4.95 2.93 22.95
N SER A 182 -4.66 4.23 22.83
CA SER A 182 -5.64 5.32 22.98
C SER A 182 -6.44 5.61 21.71
N LYS A 183 -6.08 5.02 20.56
CA LYS A 183 -6.75 5.28 19.28
C LYS A 183 -7.94 4.35 19.07
N ASP A 184 -8.95 4.87 18.37
CA ASP A 184 -10.16 4.13 18.05
C ASP A 184 -10.00 3.37 16.72
N PHE A 185 -9.82 2.05 16.80
CA PHE A 185 -9.77 1.19 15.64
C PHE A 185 -10.28 -0.21 15.93
N LYS A 186 -10.69 -0.88 14.88
CA LYS A 186 -10.99 -2.32 14.89
C LYS A 186 -10.42 -2.99 13.66
N ILE A 187 -9.90 -4.19 13.86
CA ILE A 187 -9.35 -5.04 12.80
C ILE A 187 -10.39 -6.09 12.42
N PHE A 188 -10.75 -6.13 11.14
CA PHE A 188 -11.63 -7.13 10.53
C PHE A 188 -10.76 -8.08 9.70
N VAL A 189 -10.58 -9.31 10.20
CA VAL A 189 -9.87 -10.37 9.47
C VAL A 189 -10.89 -11.17 8.68
N VAL A 190 -10.88 -11.01 7.37
CA VAL A 190 -11.78 -11.69 6.45
C VAL A 190 -11.13 -12.98 5.99
N ASP A 191 -11.67 -14.10 6.46
CA ASP A 191 -11.16 -15.43 6.16
C ASP A 191 -11.89 -16.04 4.95
N ASN A 192 -11.29 -15.89 3.77
CA ASN A 192 -11.75 -16.52 2.54
C ASN A 192 -11.46 -18.04 2.51
N GLY A 193 -10.63 -18.56 3.41
CA GLY A 193 -10.30 -19.97 3.52
C GLY A 193 -11.23 -20.75 4.45
N ARG A 194 -11.86 -20.06 5.41
CA ARG A 194 -12.66 -20.63 6.51
C ARG A 194 -11.86 -21.65 7.32
N THR A 195 -10.61 -21.31 7.59
CA THR A 195 -9.63 -22.16 8.27
C THR A 195 -9.19 -21.60 9.61
N LEU A 196 -9.46 -20.32 9.89
CA LEU A 196 -9.20 -19.70 11.17
C LEU A 196 -10.25 -20.11 12.22
N ASN A 197 -9.80 -20.26 13.46
CA ASN A 197 -10.65 -20.62 14.59
C ASN A 197 -11.16 -19.37 15.30
N GLU A 198 -12.48 -19.26 15.47
CA GLU A 198 -13.12 -18.13 16.17
C GLU A 198 -12.62 -17.96 17.61
N ALA A 199 -12.18 -19.05 18.27
CA ALA A 199 -11.62 -19.01 19.62
C ALA A 199 -10.32 -18.18 19.74
N ASP A 200 -9.61 -17.93 18.62
CA ASP A 200 -8.40 -17.10 18.60
C ASP A 200 -8.72 -15.58 18.54
N PHE A 201 -10.01 -15.22 18.32
CA PHE A 201 -10.48 -13.85 18.06
C PHE A 201 -11.25 -13.28 19.26
N THR A 202 -10.65 -13.37 20.46
CA THR A 202 -11.27 -12.93 21.72
C THR A 202 -11.06 -11.46 22.06
N LYS A 203 -10.15 -10.77 21.35
CA LYS A 203 -9.84 -9.36 21.60
C LYS A 203 -10.99 -8.47 21.10
N PRO A 204 -11.51 -7.50 21.89
CA PRO A 204 -12.65 -6.67 21.49
C PRO A 204 -12.46 -5.89 20.18
N LYS A 205 -11.22 -5.46 19.89
CA LYS A 205 -10.85 -4.72 18.68
C LYS A 205 -10.44 -5.62 17.50
N LEU A 206 -10.71 -6.93 17.55
CA LEU A 206 -10.36 -7.90 16.52
C LEU A 206 -11.58 -8.78 16.21
N LYS A 207 -12.03 -8.79 14.96
CA LYS A 207 -13.20 -9.55 14.50
C LYS A 207 -12.82 -10.49 13.37
N LEU A 208 -13.14 -11.78 13.52
CA LEU A 208 -13.10 -12.75 12.43
C LEU A 208 -14.36 -12.63 11.58
N VAL A 209 -14.20 -12.64 10.25
CA VAL A 209 -15.28 -12.58 9.28
C VAL A 209 -15.14 -13.73 8.29
N PRO A 210 -15.82 -14.86 8.50
CA PRO A 210 -15.80 -15.97 7.55
C PRO A 210 -16.42 -15.58 6.20
N ASN A 211 -15.77 -15.95 5.10
CA ASN A 211 -16.20 -15.61 3.74
C ASN A 211 -16.04 -16.80 2.77
N ILE A 212 -16.76 -16.81 1.64
CA ILE A 212 -16.37 -17.69 0.51
C ILE A 212 -15.01 -17.26 -0.04
N ASN A 213 -14.31 -18.11 -0.79
CA ASN A 213 -13.18 -17.62 -1.55
C ASN A 213 -13.65 -16.79 -2.75
N ALA A 214 -13.74 -15.48 -2.51
CA ALA A 214 -14.06 -14.47 -3.50
C ALA A 214 -12.83 -13.66 -3.97
N GLY A 215 -11.63 -14.20 -3.71
CA GLY A 215 -10.35 -13.53 -3.96
C GLY A 215 -10.17 -12.25 -3.12
N GLY A 216 -9.11 -11.49 -3.42
CA GLY A 216 -8.78 -10.23 -2.75
C GLY A 216 -9.92 -9.22 -2.83
N SER A 217 -10.50 -9.00 -4.02
CA SER A 217 -11.56 -8.00 -4.21
C SER A 217 -12.77 -8.30 -3.33
N GLY A 218 -13.19 -9.57 -3.26
CA GLY A 218 -14.31 -9.99 -2.43
C GLY A 218 -14.00 -10.00 -0.94
N GLY A 219 -12.78 -10.35 -0.54
CA GLY A 219 -12.35 -10.31 0.85
C GLY A 219 -12.29 -8.88 1.41
N PHE A 220 -11.59 -7.97 0.72
CA PHE A 220 -11.56 -6.56 1.11
C PHE A 220 -12.96 -5.94 1.11
N THR A 221 -13.78 -6.24 0.10
CA THR A 221 -15.16 -5.73 0.04
C THR A 221 -16.02 -6.27 1.17
N ARG A 222 -15.90 -7.56 1.53
CA ARG A 222 -16.62 -8.14 2.66
C ARG A 222 -16.27 -7.42 3.96
N GLY A 223 -14.98 -7.19 4.22
CA GLY A 223 -14.55 -6.49 5.42
C GLY A 223 -15.00 -5.02 5.44
N LEU A 224 -14.99 -4.34 4.30
CA LEU A 224 -15.54 -2.98 4.19
C LEU A 224 -17.04 -2.95 4.49
N ILE A 225 -17.83 -3.91 4.00
CA ILE A 225 -19.26 -4.01 4.30
C ILE A 225 -19.48 -4.17 5.81
N GLU A 226 -18.75 -5.07 6.46
CA GLU A 226 -18.83 -5.28 7.91
C GLU A 226 -18.48 -4.02 8.70
N ALA A 227 -17.41 -3.32 8.30
CA ALA A 227 -17.00 -2.10 8.96
C ALA A 227 -18.01 -0.95 8.74
N LEU A 228 -18.57 -0.83 7.53
CA LEU A 228 -19.61 0.17 7.22
C LEU A 228 -20.91 -0.08 8.00
N GLU A 229 -21.29 -1.35 8.20
CA GLU A 229 -22.49 -1.73 8.97
C GLU A 229 -22.40 -1.33 10.45
N GLU A 230 -21.19 -1.31 11.03
CA GLU A 230 -20.98 -0.82 12.40
C GLU A 230 -21.13 0.71 12.51
N ASN A 231 -20.98 1.45 11.41
CA ASN A 231 -21.25 2.89 11.29
C ASN A 231 -20.53 3.80 12.33
N VAL A 232 -19.38 3.35 12.86
CA VAL A 232 -18.57 4.09 13.84
C VAL A 232 -17.23 4.58 13.28
N TYR A 233 -16.82 4.11 12.11
CA TYR A 233 -15.51 4.42 11.52
C TYR A 233 -15.56 5.62 10.59
N SER A 234 -14.67 6.59 10.83
CA SER A 234 -14.47 7.76 9.98
C SER A 234 -13.69 7.44 8.69
N HIS A 235 -12.76 6.50 8.77
CA HIS A 235 -11.90 6.07 7.66
C HIS A 235 -11.68 4.56 7.70
N PHE A 236 -11.19 4.01 6.59
CA PHE A 236 -10.85 2.61 6.44
C PHE A 236 -9.38 2.46 6.05
N LEU A 237 -8.77 1.34 6.41
CA LEU A 237 -7.43 0.96 5.99
C LEU A 237 -7.46 -0.48 5.48
N LEU A 238 -7.13 -0.70 4.21
CA LEU A 238 -6.95 -2.02 3.62
C LEU A 238 -5.48 -2.44 3.78
N MET A 239 -5.27 -3.67 4.21
CA MET A 239 -3.93 -4.26 4.37
C MET A 239 -3.91 -5.73 3.93
N ASP A 240 -2.81 -6.15 3.32
CA ASP A 240 -2.56 -7.56 3.00
C ASP A 240 -2.26 -8.36 4.28
N ASP A 241 -2.43 -9.68 4.22
CA ASP A 241 -2.10 -10.58 5.32
C ASP A 241 -0.60 -10.92 5.38
N ASP A 242 0.08 -11.04 4.24
CA ASP A 242 1.50 -11.46 4.13
C ASP A 242 2.50 -10.31 4.07
N ILE A 243 2.27 -9.27 4.87
CA ILE A 243 3.18 -8.12 5.03
C ILE A 243 3.93 -8.17 6.37
N GLU A 244 5.11 -7.54 6.41
CA GLU A 244 5.64 -7.01 7.67
C GLU A 244 5.26 -5.52 7.80
N LEU A 245 4.82 -5.14 9.00
CA LEU A 245 4.29 -3.81 9.31
C LEU A 245 5.11 -3.10 10.39
N GLU A 246 5.37 -1.82 10.14
CA GLU A 246 5.70 -0.86 11.20
C GLU A 246 4.40 -0.23 11.72
N SER A 247 3.98 -0.57 12.95
CA SER A 247 2.71 -0.13 13.55
C SER A 247 2.65 1.40 13.73
N GLY A 248 3.80 2.07 13.84
CA GLY A 248 3.91 3.52 13.78
C GLY A 248 3.33 4.14 12.49
N CYS A 249 3.24 3.37 11.40
CA CYS A 249 2.56 3.81 10.17
C CYS A 249 1.05 3.99 10.39
N ILE A 250 0.40 3.12 11.15
CA ILE A 250 -1.03 3.27 11.50
C ILE A 250 -1.21 4.49 12.41
N TYR A 251 -0.33 4.69 13.39
CA TYR A 251 -0.43 5.87 14.27
C TYR A 251 -0.26 7.19 13.49
N ARG A 252 0.71 7.22 12.57
CA ARG A 252 0.93 8.37 11.70
C ARG A 252 -0.28 8.64 10.81
N LEU A 253 -0.97 7.61 10.34
CA LEU A 253 -2.22 7.73 9.60
C LEU A 253 -3.33 8.43 10.41
N PHE A 254 -3.50 8.08 11.70
CA PHE A 254 -4.40 8.83 12.61
C PHE A 254 -4.05 10.31 12.63
N SER A 255 -2.77 10.62 12.87
CA SER A 255 -2.31 12.00 12.98
C SER A 255 -2.54 12.78 11.67
N LEU A 256 -2.32 12.16 10.51
CA LEU A 256 -2.59 12.81 9.22
C LEU A 256 -4.07 13.19 9.06
N TYR A 257 -4.99 12.31 9.47
CA TYR A 257 -6.43 12.57 9.37
C TYR A 257 -6.96 13.51 10.46
N GLU A 258 -6.43 13.42 11.68
CA GLU A 258 -6.77 14.28 12.81
C GLU A 258 -6.49 15.76 12.51
N TYR A 259 -5.40 16.03 11.79
CA TYR A 259 -5.00 17.37 11.40
C TYR A 259 -5.33 17.70 9.94
N ALA A 260 -6.08 16.87 9.22
CA ALA A 260 -6.33 17.06 7.79
C ALA A 260 -7.04 18.38 7.47
N LYS A 261 -6.54 19.11 6.45
CA LYS A 261 -7.19 20.31 5.87
C LYS A 261 -8.36 19.95 4.97
N VAL A 262 -8.22 18.85 4.23
CA VAL A 262 -9.17 18.36 3.23
C VAL A 262 -9.23 16.84 3.31
N ASP A 263 -10.24 16.23 2.69
CA ASP A 263 -10.29 14.78 2.54
C ASP A 263 -9.33 14.27 1.44
N PHE A 264 -8.58 13.22 1.72
CA PHE A 264 -7.62 12.59 0.80
C PHE A 264 -7.39 11.12 1.16
N ALA A 265 -7.06 10.31 0.16
CA ALA A 265 -6.63 8.92 0.37
C ALA A 265 -5.11 8.83 0.53
N VAL A 266 -4.65 7.86 1.32
CA VAL A 266 -3.24 7.63 1.63
C VAL A 266 -2.83 6.25 1.13
N ALA A 267 -1.83 6.21 0.26
CA ALA A 267 -1.19 5.00 -0.23
C ALA A 267 0.17 4.82 0.46
N GLY A 268 0.38 3.63 1.04
CA GLY A 268 1.67 3.22 1.57
C GLY A 268 2.58 2.65 0.49
N GLY A 269 3.87 2.96 0.58
CA GLY A 269 4.88 2.37 -0.29
C GLY A 269 5.05 0.86 -0.04
N LEU A 270 5.54 0.16 -1.06
CA LEU A 270 5.90 -1.25 -0.99
C LEU A 270 7.41 -1.39 -0.85
N LEU A 271 7.88 -1.84 0.31
CA LEU A 271 9.27 -2.21 0.55
C LEU A 271 9.50 -3.68 0.19
N ASN A 272 10.70 -4.00 -0.28
CA ASN A 272 11.07 -5.36 -0.62
C ASN A 272 11.42 -6.17 0.63
N LEU A 273 10.65 -7.22 0.94
CA LEU A 273 10.89 -8.06 2.12
C LEU A 273 12.28 -8.74 2.14
N GLN A 274 12.85 -9.06 0.97
CA GLN A 274 14.17 -9.70 0.86
C GLN A 274 15.33 -8.72 0.88
N LYS A 275 15.07 -7.44 0.56
CA LYS A 275 16.06 -6.35 0.57
C LYS A 275 15.40 -5.18 1.27
N LYS A 276 15.33 -5.24 2.61
CA LYS A 276 14.46 -4.36 3.41
C LYS A 276 14.67 -2.87 3.15
N HIS A 277 15.87 -2.44 2.79
CA HIS A 277 16.20 -1.05 2.44
C HIS A 277 15.68 -0.57 1.07
N MET A 278 15.18 -1.47 0.22
CA MET A 278 14.73 -1.14 -1.13
C MET A 278 13.24 -0.82 -1.14
N LEU A 279 12.90 0.42 -1.51
CA LEU A 279 11.55 0.79 -1.93
C LEU A 279 11.28 0.23 -3.31
N TYR A 280 10.46 -0.82 -3.38
CA TYR A 280 10.05 -1.41 -4.64
C TYR A 280 9.22 -0.41 -5.45
N GLU A 281 8.27 0.27 -4.78
CA GLU A 281 7.37 1.25 -5.38
C GLU A 281 6.79 2.18 -4.30
N ALA A 282 6.72 3.49 -4.56
CA ALA A 282 6.04 4.44 -3.65
C ALA A 282 4.52 4.52 -3.90
N GLY A 283 4.11 4.26 -5.13
CA GLY A 283 2.76 4.21 -5.67
C GLY A 283 2.85 4.07 -7.19
N ALA A 284 1.73 4.10 -7.91
CA ALA A 284 1.77 3.91 -9.35
C ALA A 284 0.78 4.76 -10.13
N LEU A 285 1.11 4.93 -11.41
CA LEU A 285 0.24 5.50 -12.42
C LEU A 285 -0.43 4.37 -13.19
N TYR A 286 -1.68 4.59 -13.55
CA TYR A 286 -2.37 3.77 -14.52
C TYR A 286 -2.25 4.44 -15.88
N ASN A 287 -1.74 3.70 -16.87
CA ASN A 287 -1.85 4.07 -18.27
C ASN A 287 -1.14 5.40 -18.63
N ALA A 288 -0.04 5.72 -17.93
CA ALA A 288 0.69 6.99 -18.03
C ALA A 288 1.09 7.38 -19.47
N TYR A 289 1.36 6.40 -20.34
CA TYR A 289 1.80 6.62 -21.72
C TYR A 289 0.66 6.71 -22.75
N ALA A 290 -0.59 6.38 -22.39
CA ALA A 290 -1.68 6.29 -23.35
C ALA A 290 -2.41 7.59 -23.64
N LYS A 291 -2.15 8.68 -22.90
CA LYS A 291 -2.65 10.02 -23.27
C LYS A 291 -2.31 10.37 -24.74
N ASN A 292 -1.30 9.71 -25.32
CA ASN A 292 -0.89 9.88 -26.73
C ASN A 292 -0.94 8.61 -27.60
N ARG A 293 -1.25 7.40 -27.08
CA ARG A 293 -1.02 6.13 -27.83
C ARG A 293 -2.11 5.05 -27.76
N GLY A 294 -3.23 5.26 -27.06
CA GLY A 294 -4.25 4.22 -26.89
C GLY A 294 -3.82 3.09 -25.95
N PHE A 295 -4.68 2.08 -25.75
CA PHE A 295 -4.41 0.93 -24.85
C PHE A 295 -3.15 0.17 -25.27
N GLY A 296 -2.20 -0.05 -24.35
CA GLY A 296 -0.93 -0.71 -24.68
C GLY A 296 -0.08 -1.10 -23.46
N SER A 297 0.91 -1.96 -23.69
CA SER A 297 1.88 -2.46 -22.69
C SER A 297 2.47 -1.31 -21.87
N GLY A 298 2.43 -1.42 -20.53
CA GLY A 298 2.75 -0.34 -19.60
C GLY A 298 1.54 0.20 -18.82
N SER A 299 0.48 -0.62 -18.68
CA SER A 299 -0.76 -0.25 -17.98
C SER A 299 -0.51 0.21 -16.53
N LEU A 300 0.55 -0.28 -15.88
CA LEU A 300 0.97 0.17 -14.56
C LEU A 300 2.41 0.68 -14.62
N THR A 301 2.61 1.96 -14.26
CA THR A 301 3.94 2.57 -14.17
C THR A 301 4.25 2.89 -12.72
N PRO A 302 5.17 2.13 -12.08
CA PRO A 302 5.56 2.37 -10.70
C PRO A 302 6.32 3.69 -10.57
N VAL A 303 5.97 4.45 -9.55
CA VAL A 303 6.59 5.72 -9.17
C VAL A 303 7.65 5.47 -8.11
N ASN A 304 8.80 6.13 -8.25
CA ASN A 304 9.94 5.97 -7.33
C ASN A 304 10.30 4.49 -7.11
N LYS A 305 10.38 3.76 -8.23
CA LYS A 305 10.65 2.33 -8.26
C LYS A 305 12.10 2.01 -7.89
N ASN A 306 12.32 0.96 -7.11
CA ASN A 306 13.63 0.41 -6.76
C ASN A 306 14.60 1.47 -6.22
N LEU A 307 14.15 2.30 -5.27
CA LEU A 307 15.03 3.24 -4.57
C LEU A 307 15.72 2.57 -3.40
N ASP A 308 17.03 2.78 -3.27
CA ASP A 308 17.79 2.40 -2.09
C ASP A 308 17.64 3.50 -1.04
N LEU A 309 16.86 3.25 0.01
CA LEU A 309 16.52 4.27 1.01
C LEU A 309 17.66 4.56 2.00
N ARG A 310 18.81 3.90 1.86
CA ARG A 310 20.04 4.25 2.60
C ARG A 310 20.73 5.47 1.99
N ASP A 311 20.50 5.70 0.70
CA ASP A 311 21.02 6.85 -0.02
C ASP A 311 20.16 8.09 0.25
N VAL A 312 20.81 9.12 0.77
CA VAL A 312 20.21 10.42 1.08
C VAL A 312 19.58 11.07 -0.17
N ASN A 313 20.18 10.89 -1.35
CA ASN A 313 19.59 11.43 -2.59
C ASN A 313 18.29 10.71 -2.95
N SER A 314 18.22 9.40 -2.73
CA SER A 314 17.01 8.62 -2.89
C SER A 314 15.91 9.06 -1.92
N LEU A 315 16.23 9.37 -0.66
CA LEU A 315 15.29 9.99 0.27
C LEU A 315 14.85 11.39 -0.19
N ASN A 316 15.76 12.18 -0.78
CA ASN A 316 15.45 13.53 -1.28
C ASN A 316 14.48 13.51 -2.47
N ARG A 317 14.47 12.44 -3.27
CA ARG A 317 13.45 12.23 -4.32
C ARG A 317 12.04 12.13 -3.75
N LEU A 318 11.88 11.65 -2.52
CA LEU A 318 10.60 11.52 -1.84
C LEU A 318 10.11 12.82 -1.20
N LEU A 319 10.87 13.92 -1.28
CA LEU A 319 10.42 15.24 -0.83
C LEU A 319 9.43 15.90 -1.77
N ARG A 320 9.34 15.37 -3.00
CA ARG A 320 8.37 15.79 -4.00
C ARG A 320 7.23 14.79 -4.04
N GLU A 321 6.02 15.31 -3.93
CA GLU A 321 4.82 14.51 -4.17
C GLU A 321 4.67 14.21 -5.67
N GLU A 322 4.38 12.95 -5.95
CA GLU A 322 4.10 12.44 -7.28
C GLU A 322 2.58 12.22 -7.40
N ASN A 323 2.01 12.60 -8.55
CA ASN A 323 0.57 12.48 -8.78
C ASN A 323 0.20 11.05 -9.19
N ILE A 324 0.06 10.15 -8.22
CA ILE A 324 -0.33 8.75 -8.45
C ILE A 324 -1.82 8.62 -8.80
N ASP A 325 -2.17 7.51 -9.46
CA ASP A 325 -3.55 7.21 -9.89
C ASP A 325 -4.27 6.23 -8.95
N TYR A 326 -3.53 5.41 -8.18
CA TYR A 326 -4.10 4.45 -7.25
C TYR A 326 -3.11 4.09 -6.12
N GLY A 327 -3.63 3.54 -5.03
CA GLY A 327 -2.86 2.91 -3.96
C GLY A 327 -3.17 1.41 -3.89
N GLY A 328 -2.14 0.58 -3.79
CA GLY A 328 -2.32 -0.86 -3.65
C GLY A 328 -2.93 -1.24 -2.30
N PHE A 329 -3.83 -2.22 -2.28
CA PHE A 329 -4.55 -2.64 -1.08
C PHE A 329 -3.68 -3.29 0.02
N TRP A 330 -2.36 -3.40 -0.19
CA TRP A 330 -1.39 -3.78 0.85
C TRP A 330 -1.31 -2.75 1.98
N PHE A 331 -1.53 -1.47 1.69
CA PHE A 331 -1.66 -0.37 2.65
C PHE A 331 -2.35 0.81 1.96
N PHE A 332 -3.69 0.83 2.00
CA PHE A 332 -4.46 1.90 1.37
C PHE A 332 -5.59 2.38 2.26
N SER A 333 -5.58 3.67 2.58
CA SER A 333 -6.55 4.29 3.47
C SER A 333 -7.32 5.43 2.82
N PHE A 334 -8.60 5.53 3.18
CA PHE A 334 -9.54 6.48 2.61
C PHE A 334 -10.69 6.72 3.59
N SER A 335 -11.35 7.87 3.46
CA SER A 335 -12.49 8.25 4.30
C SER A 335 -13.74 7.41 3.99
N LYS A 336 -14.63 7.33 4.97
CA LYS A 336 -15.97 6.79 4.77
C LYS A 336 -16.76 7.58 3.71
N GLU A 337 -16.59 8.91 3.68
CA GLU A 337 -17.21 9.78 2.68
C GLU A 337 -16.83 9.38 1.25
N LEU A 338 -15.54 9.08 1.00
CA LEU A 338 -15.09 8.58 -0.30
C LEU A 338 -15.79 7.29 -0.69
N VAL A 339 -15.88 6.30 0.22
CA VAL A 339 -16.57 5.03 -0.05
C VAL A 339 -18.05 5.22 -0.33
N GLU A 340 -18.71 6.15 0.36
CA GLU A 340 -20.13 6.45 0.12
C GLU A 340 -20.35 7.07 -1.27
N GLN A 341 -19.41 7.86 -1.77
CA GLN A 341 -19.45 8.48 -3.10
C GLN A 341 -19.10 7.49 -4.21
N ILE A 342 -17.95 6.81 -4.10
CA ILE A 342 -17.45 5.93 -5.17
C ILE A 342 -18.02 4.52 -5.12
N LYS A 343 -18.54 4.08 -3.96
CA LYS A 343 -19.00 2.70 -3.66
C LYS A 343 -17.84 1.70 -3.51
N LEU A 344 -18.15 0.40 -3.41
CA LEU A 344 -17.20 -0.67 -3.08
C LEU A 344 -16.31 -1.05 -4.28
N PRO A 345 -15.21 -1.81 -4.10
CA PRO A 345 -14.42 -2.37 -5.21
C PRO A 345 -15.26 -3.17 -6.22
N LEU A 346 -14.77 -3.30 -7.46
CA LEU A 346 -15.41 -4.18 -8.46
C LEU A 346 -15.17 -5.68 -8.15
N PRO A 347 -16.10 -6.57 -8.55
CA PRO A 347 -16.03 -8.01 -8.25
C PRO A 347 -15.05 -8.78 -9.16
N PHE A 348 -13.79 -8.35 -9.18
CA PHE A 348 -12.75 -8.83 -10.08
C PHE A 348 -12.02 -10.10 -9.64
N PHE A 349 -12.37 -10.65 -8.46
CA PHE A 349 -11.67 -11.72 -7.76
C PHE A 349 -10.29 -11.26 -7.26
N ILE A 350 -9.35 -10.94 -8.15
CA ILE A 350 -8.04 -10.32 -7.81
C ILE A 350 -7.58 -9.41 -8.96
N LYS A 351 -6.60 -8.54 -8.69
CA LYS A 351 -5.89 -7.67 -9.64
C LYS A 351 -6.76 -6.58 -10.27
N ILE A 352 -6.19 -5.37 -10.38
CA ILE A 352 -6.81 -4.19 -11.00
C ILE A 352 -8.03 -3.66 -10.21
N ASP A 353 -8.40 -4.32 -9.12
CA ASP A 353 -9.42 -3.89 -8.17
C ASP A 353 -8.97 -2.64 -7.38
N ASP A 354 -7.72 -2.61 -6.96
CA ASP A 354 -7.06 -1.44 -6.38
C ASP A 354 -6.93 -0.28 -7.37
N VAL A 355 -6.53 -0.59 -8.60
CA VAL A 355 -6.40 0.37 -9.71
C VAL A 355 -7.74 1.02 -10.03
N GLU A 356 -8.78 0.23 -10.29
CA GLU A 356 -10.10 0.74 -10.67
C GLU A 356 -10.73 1.57 -9.54
N PHE A 357 -10.57 1.12 -8.29
CA PHE A 357 -11.02 1.87 -7.13
C PHE A 357 -10.29 3.23 -7.02
N GLY A 358 -8.98 3.26 -7.25
CA GLY A 358 -8.19 4.49 -7.32
C GLY A 358 -8.65 5.43 -8.46
N LEU A 359 -8.89 4.89 -9.66
CA LEU A 359 -9.39 5.68 -10.79
C LEU A 359 -10.75 6.34 -10.48
N ARG A 360 -11.67 5.66 -9.77
CA ARG A 360 -12.92 6.30 -9.30
C ARG A 360 -12.69 7.45 -8.34
N ILE A 361 -11.68 7.37 -7.45
CA ILE A 361 -11.29 8.49 -6.58
C ILE A 361 -10.74 9.65 -7.44
N LYS A 362 -9.92 9.37 -8.45
CA LYS A 362 -9.38 10.39 -9.36
C LYS A 362 -10.46 11.05 -10.20
N ASP A 363 -11.47 10.31 -10.64
CA ASP A 363 -12.60 10.84 -11.41
C ASP A 363 -13.46 11.82 -10.58
N LEU A 364 -13.48 11.68 -9.25
CA LEU A 364 -14.06 12.68 -8.33
C LEU A 364 -13.18 13.91 -8.10
N GLY A 365 -11.97 13.96 -8.68
CA GLY A 365 -11.00 15.03 -8.45
C GLY A 365 -10.36 15.00 -7.07
N LYS A 366 -10.41 13.86 -6.38
CA LYS A 366 -9.84 13.69 -5.03
C LYS A 366 -8.37 13.22 -5.10
N ASN A 367 -7.61 13.54 -4.07
CA ASN A 367 -6.19 13.23 -4.01
C ASN A 367 -5.95 11.82 -3.46
N ILE A 368 -4.99 11.12 -4.08
CA ILE A 368 -4.38 9.89 -3.57
C ILE A 368 -2.91 10.21 -3.36
N VAL A 369 -2.43 10.07 -2.13
CA VAL A 369 -1.10 10.53 -1.74
C VAL A 369 -0.23 9.32 -1.44
N ALA A 370 0.82 9.10 -2.24
CA ALA A 370 1.92 8.21 -1.88
C ALA A 370 2.73 8.88 -0.76
N PHE A 371 2.43 8.55 0.49
CA PHE A 371 2.95 9.31 1.63
C PHE A 371 4.30 8.72 2.08
N PRO A 372 5.41 9.48 2.02
CA PRO A 372 6.71 9.00 2.48
C PRO A 372 6.68 8.67 3.97
N SER A 373 7.49 7.72 4.43
CA SER A 373 7.46 7.13 5.78
C SER A 373 6.25 6.23 6.10
N LEU A 374 5.30 6.06 5.18
CA LEU A 374 4.26 5.03 5.28
C LEU A 374 4.56 3.92 4.28
N ALA A 375 4.92 2.74 4.76
CA ALA A 375 5.20 1.60 3.91
C ALA A 375 5.03 0.28 4.65
N VAL A 376 4.92 -0.79 3.87
CA VAL A 376 4.89 -2.18 4.34
C VAL A 376 5.94 -2.99 3.58
N TRP A 377 6.55 -3.98 4.22
CA TRP A 377 7.39 -4.93 3.49
C TRP A 377 6.56 -6.09 2.99
N HIS A 378 6.78 -6.45 1.74
CA HIS A 378 6.11 -7.58 1.12
C HIS A 378 7.05 -8.28 0.14
N LEU A 379 6.78 -9.57 -0.15
CA LEU A 379 7.51 -10.27 -1.20
C LEU A 379 7.21 -9.61 -2.56
N PRO A 380 8.21 -9.15 -3.32
CA PRO A 380 7.96 -8.44 -4.57
C PRO A 380 7.20 -9.35 -5.55
N ALA A 381 6.26 -8.79 -6.31
CA ALA A 381 5.42 -9.55 -7.25
C ALA A 381 6.24 -10.39 -8.26
N SER A 382 7.44 -9.93 -8.61
CA SER A 382 8.37 -10.66 -9.48
C SER A 382 8.82 -12.01 -8.92
N ALA A 383 8.74 -12.22 -7.61
CA ALA A 383 9.08 -13.49 -6.97
C ALA A 383 7.98 -14.55 -7.10
N LYS A 384 6.72 -14.14 -7.38
CA LYS A 384 5.57 -15.05 -7.46
C LYS A 384 5.35 -15.55 -8.91
N ASN A 385 5.55 -14.72 -9.94
CA ASN A 385 5.35 -14.99 -11.40
C ASN A 385 4.40 -16.16 -11.75
N ILE A 386 3.15 -16.04 -11.32
CA ILE A 386 2.18 -17.14 -11.43
C ILE A 386 1.34 -16.97 -12.70
N ASN A 387 1.40 -17.96 -13.60
CA ASN A 387 0.79 -17.86 -14.93
C ASN A 387 -0.72 -17.57 -14.91
N TRP A 388 -1.47 -18.12 -13.96
CA TRP A 388 -2.93 -17.92 -13.88
C TRP A 388 -3.34 -16.49 -13.51
N GLU A 389 -2.48 -15.69 -12.84
CA GLU A 389 -2.81 -14.29 -12.50
C GLU A 389 -2.99 -13.43 -13.75
N ASN A 390 -2.30 -13.79 -14.83
CA ASN A 390 -2.38 -13.10 -16.12
C ASN A 390 -3.80 -13.08 -16.70
N TYR A 391 -4.62 -14.10 -16.39
CA TYR A 391 -6.02 -14.10 -16.80
C TYR A 391 -6.75 -12.90 -16.20
N TYR A 392 -6.60 -12.70 -14.89
CA TYR A 392 -7.26 -11.64 -14.16
C TYR A 392 -6.72 -10.27 -14.58
N TYR A 393 -5.39 -10.13 -14.71
CA TYR A 393 -4.79 -8.90 -15.23
C TYR A 393 -5.40 -8.50 -16.57
N VAL A 394 -5.42 -9.39 -17.58
CA VAL A 394 -5.93 -9.04 -18.91
C VAL A 394 -7.43 -8.71 -18.89
N ARG A 395 -8.26 -9.58 -18.30
CA ARG A 395 -9.72 -9.39 -18.30
C ARG A 395 -10.10 -8.11 -17.56
N ASN A 396 -9.51 -7.90 -16.38
CA ASN A 396 -9.86 -6.79 -15.52
C ASN A 396 -9.28 -5.47 -16.04
N ASP A 397 -8.09 -5.46 -16.67
CA ASP A 397 -7.52 -4.28 -17.32
C ASP A 397 -8.39 -3.81 -18.49
N LEU A 398 -8.89 -4.75 -19.33
CA LEU A 398 -9.85 -4.43 -20.39
C LEU A 398 -11.15 -3.85 -19.80
N ALA A 399 -11.68 -4.42 -18.72
CA ALA A 399 -12.88 -3.94 -18.04
C ALA A 399 -12.69 -2.54 -17.43
N ALA A 400 -11.63 -2.32 -16.66
CA ALA A 400 -11.32 -1.03 -16.03
C ALA A 400 -11.07 0.05 -17.09
N TYR A 401 -10.31 -0.26 -18.14
CA TYR A 401 -10.09 0.69 -19.22
C TYR A 401 -11.38 1.02 -19.96
N ALA A 402 -12.22 0.01 -20.21
CA ALA A 402 -13.52 0.22 -20.82
C ALA A 402 -14.44 1.06 -19.92
N ILE A 403 -14.33 1.01 -18.60
CA ILE A 403 -15.13 1.83 -17.68
C ILE A 403 -14.70 3.30 -17.72
N HIS A 404 -13.39 3.57 -17.57
CA HIS A 404 -12.87 4.93 -17.38
C HIS A 404 -12.50 5.66 -18.68
N TYR A 405 -12.23 4.94 -19.78
CA TYR A 405 -11.71 5.51 -21.02
C TYR A 405 -12.50 5.03 -22.26
N SER A 406 -11.95 5.31 -23.45
CA SER A 406 -12.48 4.82 -24.72
C SER A 406 -11.58 3.71 -25.26
N LEU A 407 -11.95 2.45 -25.00
CA LEU A 407 -11.20 1.28 -25.43
C LEU A 407 -11.51 0.93 -26.90
N LYS A 408 -10.56 1.22 -27.81
CA LYS A 408 -10.70 0.84 -29.23
C LYS A 408 -10.36 -0.63 -29.44
N TYR A 409 -11.17 -1.33 -30.22
CA TYR A 409 -10.95 -2.75 -30.56
C TYR A 409 -9.54 -3.01 -31.09
N MET A 410 -9.06 -2.17 -32.02
CA MET A 410 -7.74 -2.36 -32.63
C MET A 410 -6.59 -2.22 -31.65
N ASP A 411 -6.73 -1.43 -30.58
CA ASP A 411 -5.68 -1.26 -29.58
C ASP A 411 -5.61 -2.50 -28.68
N ALA A 412 -6.76 -2.97 -28.20
CA ALA A 412 -6.87 -4.23 -27.45
C ALA A 412 -6.40 -5.43 -28.30
N PHE A 413 -6.88 -5.56 -29.53
CA PHE A 413 -6.49 -6.62 -30.45
C PHE A 413 -4.97 -6.65 -30.68
N LYS A 414 -4.34 -5.50 -30.95
CA LYS A 414 -2.88 -5.42 -31.14
C LYS A 414 -2.13 -5.83 -29.88
N HIS A 415 -2.58 -5.36 -28.71
CA HIS A 415 -1.93 -5.69 -27.44
C HIS A 415 -2.02 -7.18 -27.12
N ILE A 416 -3.22 -7.76 -27.19
CA ILE A 416 -3.42 -9.18 -26.89
C ILE A 416 -2.73 -10.07 -27.93
N THR A 417 -2.79 -9.72 -29.22
CA THR A 417 -2.03 -10.42 -30.26
C THR A 417 -0.53 -10.42 -29.95
N LYS A 418 0.02 -9.27 -29.53
CA LYS A 418 1.43 -9.15 -29.17
C LYS A 418 1.81 -10.10 -28.02
N ILE A 419 1.08 -10.11 -26.91
CA ILE A 419 1.43 -10.97 -25.75
C ILE A 419 1.19 -12.46 -26.03
N VAL A 420 0.21 -12.81 -26.88
CA VAL A 420 0.00 -14.18 -27.37
C VAL A 420 1.18 -14.63 -28.23
N ILE A 421 1.56 -13.83 -29.24
CA ILE A 421 2.72 -14.14 -30.10
C ILE A 421 4.00 -14.23 -29.28
N GLU A 422 4.25 -13.29 -28.36
CA GLU A 422 5.43 -13.31 -27.49
C GLU A 422 5.50 -14.57 -26.62
N SER A 423 4.35 -15.07 -26.13
CA SER A 423 4.29 -16.32 -25.35
C SER A 423 4.63 -17.52 -26.23
N LEU A 424 4.05 -17.60 -27.43
CA LEU A 424 4.31 -18.68 -28.37
C LEU A 424 5.76 -18.68 -28.89
N SER A 425 6.34 -17.51 -29.15
CA SER A 425 7.75 -17.37 -29.54
C SER A 425 8.73 -17.78 -28.44
N LYS A 426 8.32 -17.71 -27.17
CA LYS A 426 9.08 -18.19 -26.00
C LYS A 426 8.77 -19.66 -25.65
N PHE A 427 7.94 -20.33 -26.46
CA PHE A 427 7.46 -21.69 -26.21
C PHE A 427 6.67 -21.85 -24.90
N ASP A 428 6.09 -20.76 -24.40
CA ASP A 428 5.21 -20.75 -23.22
C ASP A 428 3.76 -20.98 -23.67
N TYR A 429 3.49 -22.21 -24.13
CA TYR A 429 2.19 -22.60 -24.65
C TYR A 429 1.11 -22.61 -23.57
N ALA A 430 1.48 -22.71 -22.29
CA ALA A 430 0.53 -22.63 -21.18
C ALA A 430 0.01 -21.21 -20.93
N ARG A 431 0.73 -20.17 -21.36
CA ARG A 431 0.32 -18.77 -21.15
C ARG A 431 -0.61 -18.22 -22.23
N ALA A 432 -0.42 -18.63 -23.49
CA ALA A 432 -1.28 -18.21 -24.59
C ALA A 432 -2.79 -18.48 -24.36
N PRO A 433 -3.25 -19.69 -23.95
CA PRO A 433 -4.68 -19.93 -23.72
C PRO A 433 -5.24 -19.09 -22.58
N VAL A 434 -4.44 -18.74 -21.57
CA VAL A 434 -4.84 -17.86 -20.45
C VAL A 434 -5.20 -16.46 -20.96
N TYR A 435 -4.39 -15.89 -21.86
CA TYR A 435 -4.67 -14.59 -22.47
C TYR A 435 -5.88 -14.63 -23.41
N ILE A 436 -6.02 -15.69 -24.21
CA ILE A 436 -7.16 -15.85 -25.11
C ILE A 436 -8.46 -15.98 -24.31
N GLU A 437 -8.46 -16.78 -23.24
CA GLU A 437 -9.62 -16.95 -22.35
C GLU A 437 -10.00 -15.62 -21.68
N ALA A 438 -9.02 -14.86 -21.19
CA ALA A 438 -9.28 -13.58 -20.54
C ALA A 438 -9.94 -12.56 -21.46
N PHE A 439 -9.49 -12.50 -22.72
CA PHE A 439 -10.08 -11.63 -23.74
C PHE A 439 -11.49 -12.11 -24.13
N GLU A 440 -11.68 -13.42 -24.32
CA GLU A 440 -12.98 -14.03 -24.63
C GLU A 440 -13.99 -13.82 -23.49
N ASP A 441 -13.57 -13.90 -22.23
CA ASP A 441 -14.44 -13.66 -21.09
C ASP A 441 -14.77 -12.18 -20.87
N TYR A 442 -13.85 -11.28 -21.22
CA TYR A 442 -14.16 -9.85 -21.26
C TYR A 442 -15.30 -9.55 -22.25
N THR A 443 -15.31 -10.23 -23.41
CA THR A 443 -16.30 -10.02 -24.46
C THR A 443 -17.66 -10.63 -24.15
N LYS A 444 -17.76 -11.51 -23.15
CA LYS A 444 -19.05 -11.97 -22.58
C LYS A 444 -19.75 -10.90 -21.73
N GLY A 445 -19.09 -9.77 -21.45
CA GLY A 445 -19.65 -8.65 -20.72
C GLY A 445 -19.74 -8.84 -19.20
N PRO A 446 -20.24 -7.83 -18.46
CA PRO A 446 -20.28 -7.85 -17.00
C PRO A 446 -21.19 -8.94 -16.42
N ASP A 447 -22.24 -9.34 -17.14
CA ASP A 447 -23.19 -10.38 -16.74
C ASP A 447 -22.53 -11.75 -16.55
N PHE A 448 -21.43 -12.00 -17.26
CA PHE A 448 -20.59 -13.17 -17.02
C PHE A 448 -20.12 -13.21 -15.56
N ILE A 449 -19.51 -12.11 -15.07
CA ILE A 449 -19.03 -11.99 -13.69
C ILE A 449 -20.16 -12.16 -12.70
N LYS A 450 -21.31 -11.52 -12.94
CA LYS A 450 -22.47 -11.58 -12.03
C LYS A 450 -22.97 -13.00 -11.76
N LYS A 451 -22.75 -13.93 -12.71
CA LYS A 451 -23.26 -15.32 -12.66
C LYS A 451 -22.18 -16.34 -12.29
N LEU A 452 -20.92 -15.92 -12.11
CA LEU A 452 -19.81 -16.85 -11.84
C LEU A 452 -19.95 -17.54 -10.48
N ASN A 453 -19.70 -18.85 -10.47
CA ASN A 453 -19.26 -19.52 -9.25
C ASN A 453 -17.74 -19.31 -9.11
N LEU A 454 -17.34 -18.37 -8.25
CA LEU A 454 -15.97 -17.89 -8.12
C LEU A 454 -14.95 -19.01 -7.87
N GLU A 455 -15.22 -19.92 -6.94
CA GLU A 455 -14.29 -20.98 -6.52
C GLU A 455 -14.07 -22.03 -7.62
N THR A 456 -15.17 -22.44 -8.26
CA THR A 456 -15.13 -23.40 -9.36
C THR A 456 -14.43 -22.79 -10.57
N PHE A 457 -14.73 -21.52 -10.86
CA PHE A 457 -14.14 -20.80 -11.97
C PHE A 457 -12.64 -20.55 -11.76
N HIS A 458 -12.23 -20.13 -10.57
CA HIS A 458 -10.82 -19.97 -10.24
C HIS A 458 -10.04 -21.30 -10.38
N SER A 459 -10.63 -22.41 -9.93
CA SER A 459 -10.06 -23.74 -10.12
C SER A 459 -9.90 -24.11 -11.60
N TYR A 460 -10.83 -23.68 -12.46
CA TYR A 460 -10.71 -23.82 -13.91
C TYR A 460 -9.55 -23.00 -14.48
N ILE A 461 -9.40 -21.74 -14.08
CA ILE A 461 -8.29 -20.88 -14.54
C ILE A 461 -6.92 -21.44 -14.10
N ILE A 462 -6.80 -21.97 -12.89
CA ILE A 462 -5.57 -22.65 -12.45
C ILE A 462 -5.25 -23.84 -13.35
N LYS A 463 -6.25 -24.68 -13.67
CA LYS A 463 -6.07 -25.85 -14.57
C LYS A 463 -5.69 -25.40 -15.97
N LEU A 464 -6.34 -24.37 -16.50
CA LEU A 464 -6.02 -23.77 -17.80
C LEU A 464 -4.57 -23.30 -17.88
N SER A 465 -4.08 -22.63 -16.83
CA SER A 465 -2.70 -22.14 -16.78
C SER A 465 -1.62 -23.24 -16.75
N LYS A 466 -2.04 -24.50 -16.58
CA LYS A 466 -1.22 -25.72 -16.54
C LYS A 466 -1.58 -26.69 -17.67
N SER A 467 -2.39 -26.28 -18.65
CA SER A 467 -2.92 -27.18 -19.68
C SER A 467 -1.88 -27.65 -20.70
N TYR A 468 -0.71 -27.01 -20.72
CA TYR A 468 0.42 -27.39 -21.56
C TYR A 468 1.64 -27.60 -20.66
N ASP A 469 2.38 -28.68 -20.90
CA ASP A 469 3.66 -28.90 -20.24
C ASP A 469 4.70 -28.01 -20.92
N ASN A 470 5.20 -27.03 -20.17
CA ASN A 470 6.19 -26.07 -20.66
C ASN A 470 7.60 -26.72 -20.67
N GLN A 471 7.81 -27.81 -21.42
CA GLN A 471 9.13 -28.47 -21.53
C GLN A 471 9.61 -28.79 -22.96
N LYS A 472 10.83 -28.31 -23.23
CA LYS A 472 11.92 -28.73 -24.15
C LYS A 472 11.67 -28.98 -25.64
N GLN A 473 10.45 -29.23 -26.11
CA GLN A 473 10.19 -29.46 -27.53
C GLN A 473 9.18 -28.45 -28.09
N ILE A 474 9.45 -28.01 -29.33
CA ILE A 474 8.57 -27.10 -30.05
C ILE A 474 7.31 -27.86 -30.46
N ASP A 475 6.21 -27.68 -29.73
CA ASP A 475 4.89 -28.14 -30.17
C ASP A 475 4.29 -27.17 -31.19
N LYS A 476 4.76 -27.29 -32.44
CA LYS A 476 4.28 -26.48 -33.56
C LYS A 476 2.77 -26.62 -33.76
N LEU A 477 2.21 -27.80 -33.49
CA LEU A 477 0.78 -28.05 -33.67
C LEU A 477 -0.05 -27.31 -32.61
N ALA A 478 0.38 -27.31 -31.35
CA ALA A 478 -0.24 -26.50 -30.31
C ALA A 478 -0.16 -25.01 -30.63
N GLY A 479 1.00 -24.52 -31.08
CA GLY A 479 1.17 -23.12 -31.49
C GLY A 479 0.20 -22.70 -32.60
N VAL A 480 0.07 -23.52 -33.66
CA VAL A 480 -0.90 -23.27 -34.75
C VAL A 480 -2.33 -23.30 -34.23
N LYS A 481 -2.70 -24.29 -33.41
CA LYS A 481 -4.06 -24.37 -32.83
C LYS A 481 -4.40 -23.15 -31.97
N LEU A 482 -3.46 -22.68 -31.15
CA LEU A 482 -3.64 -21.52 -30.28
C LEU A 482 -3.76 -20.22 -31.08
N LEU A 483 -2.94 -20.04 -32.14
CA LEU A 483 -3.07 -18.90 -33.04
C LEU A 483 -4.42 -18.90 -33.78
N THR A 484 -4.82 -20.05 -34.32
CA THR A 484 -6.14 -20.20 -34.96
C THR A 484 -7.27 -19.88 -33.99
N ARG A 485 -7.19 -20.36 -32.74
CA ARG A 485 -8.15 -20.02 -31.68
C ARG A 485 -8.17 -18.50 -31.44
N TRP A 486 -7.01 -17.87 -31.28
CA TRP A 486 -6.91 -16.44 -31.05
C TRP A 486 -7.60 -15.63 -32.15
N PHE A 487 -7.29 -15.89 -33.42
CA PHE A 487 -7.89 -15.15 -34.53
C PHE A 487 -9.40 -15.40 -34.65
N ASN A 488 -9.88 -16.61 -34.34
CA ASN A 488 -11.31 -16.90 -34.31
C ASN A 488 -12.04 -16.11 -33.20
N VAL A 489 -11.46 -16.06 -31.99
CA VAL A 489 -12.00 -15.27 -30.87
C VAL A 489 -11.99 -13.79 -31.20
N ALA A 490 -10.87 -13.27 -31.71
CA ALA A 490 -10.74 -11.87 -32.10
C ALA A 490 -11.77 -11.47 -33.16
N ALA A 491 -11.92 -12.26 -34.23
CA ALA A 491 -12.88 -12.01 -35.29
C ALA A 491 -14.32 -11.91 -34.76
N LYS A 492 -14.75 -12.88 -33.93
CA LYS A 492 -16.08 -12.85 -33.30
C LYS A 492 -16.27 -11.61 -32.41
N SER A 493 -15.26 -11.30 -31.61
CA SER A 493 -15.29 -10.20 -30.64
C SER A 493 -15.37 -8.82 -31.30
N SER A 494 -14.88 -8.68 -32.53
CA SER A 494 -14.91 -7.41 -33.27
C SER A 494 -16.33 -6.89 -33.53
N ILE A 495 -17.32 -7.80 -33.62
CA ILE A 495 -18.71 -7.49 -33.92
C ILE A 495 -19.40 -6.83 -32.73
N GLU A 496 -19.13 -7.33 -31.52
CA GLU A 496 -19.84 -6.94 -30.29
C GLU A 496 -19.06 -5.93 -29.43
N TRP A 497 -17.81 -5.61 -29.81
CA TRP A 497 -16.86 -4.83 -29.00
C TRP A 497 -17.43 -3.53 -28.41
N SER A 498 -18.10 -2.74 -29.26
CA SER A 498 -18.67 -1.45 -28.84
C SER A 498 -19.87 -1.60 -27.91
N SER A 499 -20.64 -2.68 -28.03
CA SER A 499 -21.74 -2.99 -27.10
C SER A 499 -21.17 -3.38 -25.74
N VAL A 500 -20.25 -4.36 -25.74
CA VAL A 500 -19.59 -4.87 -24.52
C VAL A 500 -18.93 -3.74 -23.73
N SER A 501 -18.20 -2.84 -24.40
CA SER A 501 -17.56 -1.70 -23.73
C SER A 501 -18.57 -0.78 -23.04
N LYS A 502 -19.76 -0.58 -23.63
CA LYS A 502 -20.85 0.21 -23.02
C LYS A 502 -21.52 -0.55 -21.87
N GLU A 503 -21.69 -1.86 -22.00
CA GLU A 503 -22.25 -2.71 -20.95
C GLU A 503 -21.42 -2.64 -19.68
N TRP A 504 -20.09 -2.77 -19.79
CA TRP A 504 -19.16 -2.62 -18.65
C TRP A 504 -19.30 -1.25 -17.96
N LYS A 505 -19.32 -0.15 -18.73
CA LYS A 505 -19.57 1.20 -18.18
C LYS A 505 -20.90 1.27 -17.42
N SER A 506 -21.97 0.73 -18.00
CA SER A 506 -23.31 0.81 -17.41
C SER A 506 -23.45 -0.02 -16.14
N ALA A 507 -22.81 -1.19 -16.09
CA ALA A 507 -22.93 -2.14 -15.00
C ALA A 507 -22.07 -1.77 -13.78
N ALA A 508 -21.00 -0.99 -13.96
CA ALA A 508 -20.05 -0.66 -12.90
C ALA A 508 -20.72 -0.07 -11.64
N LYS A 509 -21.70 0.82 -11.80
CA LYS A 509 -22.43 1.43 -10.68
C LYS A 509 -23.25 0.41 -9.87
N GLU A 510 -23.84 -0.58 -10.54
CA GLU A 510 -24.58 -1.66 -9.88
C GLU A 510 -23.62 -2.62 -9.16
N MET A 511 -22.56 -3.04 -9.86
CA MET A 511 -21.59 -4.04 -9.40
C MET A 511 -20.71 -3.57 -8.24
N THR A 512 -20.63 -2.27 -8.00
CA THR A 512 -19.93 -1.67 -6.85
C THR A 512 -20.87 -1.42 -5.66
N SER A 513 -22.17 -1.63 -5.81
CA SER A 513 -23.14 -1.36 -4.73
C SER A 513 -23.07 -2.39 -3.60
N THR A 514 -23.33 -1.95 -2.38
CA THR A 514 -23.45 -2.82 -1.19
C THR A 514 -24.49 -3.93 -1.41
N ARG A 515 -25.62 -3.61 -2.04
CA ARG A 515 -26.67 -4.58 -2.34
C ARG A 515 -26.18 -5.70 -3.26
N PHE A 516 -25.48 -5.33 -4.34
CA PHE A 516 -24.90 -6.31 -5.24
C PHE A 516 -23.94 -7.24 -4.49
N TRP A 517 -23.01 -6.68 -3.72
CA TRP A 517 -22.03 -7.46 -2.98
C TRP A 517 -22.63 -8.37 -1.90
N GLN A 518 -23.65 -7.90 -1.17
CA GLN A 518 -24.37 -8.73 -0.20
C GLN A 518 -25.02 -9.96 -0.86
N GLN A 519 -25.57 -9.81 -2.07
CA GLN A 519 -26.11 -10.93 -2.85
C GLN A 519 -25.00 -11.81 -3.41
N TYR A 520 -23.97 -11.21 -4.00
CA TYR A 520 -22.87 -11.88 -4.67
C TYR A 520 -22.05 -12.77 -3.70
N LEU A 521 -21.86 -12.29 -2.46
CA LEU A 521 -21.19 -13.03 -1.38
C LEU A 521 -22.14 -13.89 -0.55
N ARG A 522 -23.45 -13.87 -0.83
CA ARG A 522 -24.48 -14.65 -0.11
C ARG A 522 -24.54 -14.31 1.39
N LEU A 523 -24.48 -13.01 1.72
CA LEU A 523 -24.46 -12.51 3.10
C LEU A 523 -25.85 -12.39 3.73
N LYS A 524 -26.90 -12.33 2.92
CA LYS A 524 -28.29 -12.23 3.34
C LYS A 524 -29.10 -13.38 2.76
N ASN A 525 -29.79 -14.12 3.63
CA ASN A 525 -31.02 -14.83 3.30
C ASN A 525 -32.20 -13.89 3.53
#